data_AF-X1F1Z0-F1
#
_entry.id   AF-X1F1Z0-F1
#
_cell.length_a   1.000
_cell.length_b   1.000
_cell.length_c   1.000
_cell.angle_alpha   90.00
_cell.angle_beta   90.00
_cell.angle_gamma   90.00
#
_symmetry.space_group_name_H-M   'P 1'
#
loop_
_entity.id
_entity.type
_entity.pdbx_description
1 polymer ?
#
loop_
_entity_poly.entity_id
_entity_poly.type
_entity_poly.pdbx_seq_one_letter_code
_entity_poly.pdbx_strand_id
1 'polypeptide(L)' 'AVRNESTLDQTDAFKNDQIHTIDTDIVSRTGPRIVNALEEMAKIIHPEMFGENVSD' A
#
# COMPACT_ATOMS: atom_id res chain seq x y z
N ALA A 1 -6.39 -14.17 -2.49
CA ALA A 1 -5.32 -14.95 -1.82
C ALA A 1 -5.09 -14.43 -0.40
N VAL A 2 -4.75 -13.15 -0.20
CA VAL A 2 -4.56 -12.55 1.14
C VAL A 2 -5.81 -12.56 2.02
N ARG A 3 -7.00 -12.28 1.44
CA ARG A 3 -8.27 -12.23 2.21
C ARG A 3 -8.81 -13.57 2.71
N ASN A 4 -8.19 -14.69 2.32
CA ASN A 4 -8.58 -16.03 2.74
C ASN A 4 -7.61 -16.62 3.77
N GLU A 5 -6.67 -15.83 4.29
CA GLU A 5 -5.68 -16.28 5.27
C GLU A 5 -6.10 -15.87 6.69
N SER A 6 -6.46 -16.85 7.53
CA SER A 6 -7.02 -16.59 8.88
C SER A 6 -6.03 -16.00 9.88
N THR A 7 -4.73 -15.96 9.57
CA THR A 7 -3.75 -15.32 10.46
C THR A 7 -3.78 -13.81 10.30
N LEU A 8 -4.04 -13.34 9.08
CA LEU A 8 -4.03 -11.91 8.76
C LEU A 8 -5.35 -11.22 9.13
N ASP A 9 -6.43 -11.98 9.28
CA ASP A 9 -7.76 -11.45 9.62
C ASP A 9 -7.83 -10.71 10.97
N GLN A 10 -6.88 -10.99 11.87
CA GLN A 10 -6.78 -10.33 13.17
C GLN A 10 -6.04 -9.00 13.13
N THR A 11 -5.32 -8.70 12.05
CA THR A 11 -4.57 -7.46 11.92
C THR A 11 -5.50 -6.26 11.72
N ASP A 12 -5.10 -5.10 12.24
CA ASP A 12 -5.87 -3.87 12.05
C ASP A 12 -5.97 -3.51 10.56
N ALA A 13 -4.92 -3.79 9.78
CA ALA A 13 -4.94 -3.57 8.33
C ALA A 13 -6.04 -4.38 7.62
N PHE A 14 -6.26 -5.63 8.02
CA PHE A 14 -7.34 -6.44 7.47
C PHE A 14 -8.71 -5.94 7.91
N LYS A 15 -8.85 -5.61 9.21
CA LYS A 15 -10.11 -5.14 9.81
C LYS A 15 -10.55 -3.79 9.24
N ASN A 16 -9.60 -2.93 8.90
CA ASN A 16 -9.84 -1.57 8.39
C ASN A 16 -9.75 -1.47 6.86
N ASP A 17 -9.70 -2.60 6.15
CA ASP A 17 -9.61 -2.67 4.69
C ASP A 17 -8.36 -2.01 4.06
N GLN A 18 -7.28 -1.88 4.83
CA GLN A 18 -6.03 -1.24 4.43
C GLN A 18 -5.04 -2.24 3.79
N ILE A 19 -5.52 -3.01 2.81
CA ILE A 19 -4.69 -3.97 2.07
C ILE A 19 -4.39 -3.39 0.68
N HIS A 20 -3.16 -2.91 0.50
CA HIS A 20 -2.70 -2.27 -0.72
C HIS A 20 -1.74 -3.18 -1.49
N THR A 21 -1.91 -3.25 -2.81
CA THR A 21 -0.98 -3.96 -3.71
C THR A 21 -0.03 -2.96 -4.33
N ILE A 22 1.27 -3.25 -4.29
CA ILE A 22 2.31 -2.44 -4.93
C ILE A 22 2.99 -3.31 -5.99
N ASP A 23 3.31 -2.70 -7.13
CA ASP A 23 4.06 -3.37 -8.19
C ASP A 23 5.48 -3.74 -7.70
N THR A 24 5.80 -5.04 -7.68
CA THR A 24 7.11 -5.50 -7.22
C THR A 24 8.24 -5.10 -8.18
N ASP A 25 7.96 -4.82 -9.45
CA ASP A 25 8.99 -4.40 -10.41
C ASP A 25 9.53 -3.00 -10.12
N ILE A 26 8.73 -2.12 -9.51
CA ILE A 26 9.21 -0.78 -9.09
C ILE A 26 9.97 -0.81 -7.78
N VAL A 27 9.71 -1.79 -6.90
CA VAL A 27 10.36 -1.93 -5.59
C VAL A 27 11.65 -2.75 -5.66
N SER A 28 11.68 -3.79 -6.49
CA SER A 28 12.81 -4.75 -6.54
C SER A 28 13.99 -4.29 -7.40
N ARG A 29 13.79 -3.29 -8.26
CA ARG A 29 14.82 -2.76 -9.15
C ARG A 29 15.36 -1.45 -8.59
N THR A 30 16.56 -1.50 -8.01
CA THR A 30 17.31 -0.36 -7.40
C THR A 30 17.81 0.69 -8.42
N GLY A 31 17.02 0.96 -9.47
CA GLY A 31 17.26 2.01 -10.44
C GLY A 31 16.50 3.31 -10.09
N PRO A 32 16.47 4.29 -11.02
CA PRO A 32 15.82 5.59 -10.81
C PRO A 32 14.34 5.54 -10.39
N ARG A 33 13.67 4.39 -10.63
CA ARG A 33 12.25 4.16 -10.32
C ARG A 33 11.96 3.96 -8.82
N ILE A 34 12.99 3.87 -7.97
CA ILE A 34 12.82 3.77 -6.50
C ILE A 34 12.07 4.97 -5.92
N VAL A 35 12.21 6.15 -6.54
CA VAL A 35 11.49 7.36 -6.14
C VAL A 35 9.98 7.17 -6.35
N ASN A 36 9.56 6.57 -7.46
CA ASN A 36 8.15 6.30 -7.72
C ASN A 36 7.56 5.32 -6.69
N ALA A 37 8.32 4.28 -6.33
CA ALA A 37 7.92 3.35 -5.28
C ALA A 37 7.80 4.04 -3.91
N LEU A 38 8.73 4.96 -3.59
CA LEU A 38 8.67 5.75 -2.37
C LEU A 38 7.44 6.67 -2.34
N GLU A 39 7.12 7.34 -3.44
CA GLU A 39 5.93 8.19 -3.55
C GLU A 39 4.63 7.38 -3.41
N GLU A 40 4.54 6.20 -4.02
CA GLU A 40 3.38 5.31 -3.89
C GLU A 40 3.19 4.83 -2.45
N MET A 41 4.27 4.40 -1.78
CA MET A 41 4.23 4.04 -0.36
C MET A 41 3.86 5.22 0.53
N ALA A 42 4.38 6.41 0.25
CA ALA A 42 4.07 7.61 1.03
C ALA A 42 2.58 7.96 0.96
N LYS A 43 1.93 7.83 -0.21
CA LYS A 43 0.48 8.02 -0.36
C LYS A 43 -0.35 7.01 0.43
N ILE A 44 0.11 5.76 0.48
CA ILE A 44 -0.56 4.69 1.23
C ILE A 44 -0.45 4.92 2.74
N ILE A 45 0.73 5.32 3.23
CA ILE A 45 1.01 5.45 4.67
C ILE A 45 0.50 6.79 5.23
N HIS A 46 0.58 7.86 4.43
CA HIS A 46 0.22 9.24 4.83
C HIS A 46 -0.78 9.88 3.87
N PRO A 47 -1.97 9.31 3.64
CA PRO A 47 -2.96 9.85 2.70
C PRO A 47 -3.36 11.29 3.04
N GLU A 48 -3.30 11.69 4.32
CA GLU A 48 -3.56 13.05 4.80
C GLU A 48 -2.63 14.10 4.19
N MET A 49 -1.42 13.71 3.79
CA MET A 49 -0.42 14.60 3.21
C MET A 49 -0.63 14.81 1.70
N PHE A 50 -1.40 13.93 1.05
CA PHE A 50 -1.60 13.93 -0.41
C PHE A 50 -3.02 14.28 -0.85
N GLY A 51 -3.94 14.47 0.11
CA GLY A 51 -5.30 14.95 -0.18
C GLY A 51 -6.23 13.92 -0.80
N GLU A 52 -5.80 12.66 -0.94
CA GLU A 52 -6.63 11.56 -1.45
C GLU A 52 -7.55 11.00 -0.35
N ASN A 53 -8.53 11.80 0.08
CA ASN A 53 -9.78 11.27 0.61
C ASN A 53 -10.76 11.03 -0.56
N VAL A 54 -10.34 10.24 -1.55
CA VAL A 54 -11.20 9.91 -2.70
C VAL A 54 -12.19 8.84 -2.26
N SER A 55 -13.32 9.31 -1.75
CA SER A 55 -14.58 8.59 -1.85
C SER A 55 -15.10 8.79 -3.27
N ASP A 56 -14.86 7.83 -4.15
CA ASP A 56 -15.63 7.57 -5.37
C ASP A 56 -15.71 6.05 -5.58
#